data_AF-A0A286AJQ3-F1
#
_entry.id   AF-A0A286AJQ3-F1
#
_cell.length_a   1.000
_cell.length_b   1.000
_cell.length_c   1.000
_cell.angle_alpha   90.00
_cell.angle_beta   90.00
_cell.angle_gamma   90.00
#
_symmetry.space_group_name_H-M   'P 1'
#
loop_
_entity.id
_entity.type
_entity.pdbx_description
1 polymer ?
#
loop_
_entity_poly.entity_id
_entity_poly.type
_entity_poly.pdbx_seq_one_letter_code
_entity_poly.pdbx_strand_id
1 'polypeptide(L)'
;MISKFNLCLFGIIFIVGSVKAEIILPPQGGPGGDYLESRCKESSYLVGINLRIGDDIDQAQAVCSSISMEGKLQNPTSFGQPLLGGEGGSPQSIICPKDKAVKGLHIESEGEETVIVNSIGLYCSSPTAGETPEKPFGSLGGPYIPKDRVESNRSWGPQICPEGTVAVGITSRSGIWLDAIGLICGPIHSIPSLGEAGPRTENNCSYGPDTCVQGFVWREAGSNDHVCVTPQVRDQTRADNAQANARRSPNGGLYGPDTCLSGYVWREAFPGDHVCVTPETRTQAAEDNTHASARDACKGTVVR
;
A
#
# COMPACT_ATOMS: atom_id res chain seq x y z
N MET A 1 -57.24 -33.64 0.71
CA MET A 1 -55.92 -34.10 1.19
C MET A 1 -54.92 -33.00 0.84
N ILE A 2 -54.44 -32.27 1.85
CA ILE A 2 -53.54 -31.12 1.71
C ILE A 2 -52.10 -31.65 1.62
N SER A 3 -51.42 -31.36 0.50
CA SER A 3 -50.00 -31.68 0.30
C SER A 3 -49.14 -30.69 1.08
N LYS A 4 -48.32 -31.20 2.01
CA LYS A 4 -47.35 -30.42 2.79
C LYS A 4 -46.05 -30.31 1.97
N PHE A 5 -45.70 -29.11 1.52
CA PHE A 5 -44.37 -28.77 1.02
C PHE A 5 -43.48 -28.41 2.22
N ASN A 6 -42.48 -29.25 2.52
CA ASN A 6 -41.41 -28.92 3.45
C ASN A 6 -40.37 -28.07 2.71
N LEU A 7 -40.28 -26.79 3.06
CA LEU A 7 -39.23 -25.89 2.59
C LEU A 7 -38.06 -25.94 3.58
N CYS A 8 -36.99 -26.65 3.23
CA CYS A 8 -35.72 -26.59 3.98
C CYS A 8 -35.02 -25.26 3.68
N LEU A 9 -35.02 -24.36 4.66
CA LEU A 9 -34.27 -23.12 4.61
C LEU A 9 -32.79 -23.43 4.91
N PHE A 10 -31.95 -23.55 3.88
CA PHE A 10 -30.50 -23.57 4.06
C PHE A 10 -30.03 -22.15 4.38
N GLY A 11 -29.73 -21.88 5.65
CA GLY A 11 -29.10 -20.65 6.08
C GLY A 11 -27.66 -20.59 5.57
N ILE A 12 -27.39 -19.72 4.61
CA ILE A 12 -26.04 -19.41 4.14
C ILE A 12 -25.38 -18.54 5.21
N ILE A 13 -24.50 -19.13 6.02
CA ILE A 13 -23.61 -18.39 6.92
C ILE A 13 -22.48 -17.81 6.07
N PHE A 14 -22.54 -16.51 5.80
CA PHE A 14 -21.40 -15.77 5.24
C PHE A 14 -20.33 -15.62 6.33
N ILE A 15 -19.26 -16.40 6.23
CA ILE A 15 -18.04 -16.16 7.01
C ILE A 15 -17.36 -14.95 6.38
N VAL A 16 -17.61 -13.77 6.95
CA VAL A 16 -16.87 -12.56 6.59
C VAL A 16 -15.47 -12.71 7.18
N GLY A 17 -14.48 -12.97 6.35
CA GLY A 17 -13.08 -12.99 6.77
C GLY A 17 -12.72 -11.62 7.37
N SER A 18 -12.24 -11.59 8.61
CA SER A 18 -11.76 -10.36 9.23
C SER A 18 -10.45 -9.93 8.56
N VAL A 19 -10.51 -8.91 7.70
CA VAL A 19 -9.34 -8.17 7.27
C VAL A 19 -8.83 -7.41 8.51
N LYS A 20 -7.57 -7.59 8.92
CA LYS A 20 -6.99 -6.76 9.98
C LYS A 20 -7.02 -5.31 9.51
N ALA A 21 -7.81 -4.48 10.19
CA ALA A 21 -7.96 -3.07 9.87
C ALA A 21 -6.62 -2.34 10.08
N GLU A 22 -6.33 -1.39 9.19
CA GLU A 22 -5.22 -0.46 9.38
C GLU A 22 -5.47 0.44 10.60
N ILE A 23 -4.39 0.86 11.24
CA ILE A 23 -4.40 1.71 12.43
C ILE A 23 -3.85 3.08 12.03
N ILE A 24 -4.69 4.10 12.11
CA ILE A 24 -4.28 5.47 11.85
C ILE A 24 -3.85 6.11 13.16
N LEU A 25 -2.60 6.53 13.24
CA LEU A 25 -2.08 7.24 14.42
C LEU A 25 -2.37 8.74 14.29
N PRO A 26 -2.79 9.42 15.37
CA PRO A 26 -3.04 10.86 15.32
C PRO A 26 -1.79 11.63 14.86
N PRO A 27 -1.89 12.55 13.89
CA PRO A 27 -0.74 13.32 13.46
C PRO A 27 -0.22 14.19 14.60
N GLN A 28 1.10 14.29 14.72
CA GLN A 28 1.81 15.07 15.74
C GLN A 28 2.41 16.32 15.12
N GLY A 29 2.35 17.45 15.83
CA GLY A 29 2.71 18.77 15.33
C GLY A 29 1.68 19.82 15.77
N GLY A 30 1.52 20.87 14.95
CA GLY A 30 0.56 21.93 15.18
C GLY A 30 -0.88 21.62 14.76
N PRO A 31 -1.83 22.47 15.18
CA PRO A 31 -3.26 22.27 14.92
C PRO A 31 -3.71 22.77 13.54
N GLY A 32 -2.86 23.49 12.79
CA GLY A 32 -3.19 24.09 11.50
C GLY A 32 -3.45 23.08 10.38
N GLY A 33 -3.74 23.58 9.19
CA GLY A 33 -3.88 22.79 7.96
C GLY A 33 -5.11 21.89 7.84
N ASP A 34 -5.30 21.35 6.64
CA ASP A 34 -6.32 20.35 6.33
C ASP A 34 -5.78 18.94 6.56
N TYR A 35 -6.65 18.03 7.04
CA TYR A 35 -6.27 16.64 7.24
C TYR A 35 -6.24 15.88 5.92
N LEU A 36 -5.14 15.19 5.66
CA LEU A 36 -4.92 14.43 4.42
C LEU A 36 -4.27 13.07 4.73
N GLU A 37 -4.44 12.11 3.83
CA GLU A 37 -3.86 10.77 3.93
C GLU A 37 -3.14 10.41 2.62
N SER A 38 -1.87 10.05 2.72
CA SER A 38 -1.05 9.60 1.60
C SER A 38 -0.63 8.16 1.85
N ARG A 39 -1.24 7.25 1.09
CA ARG A 39 -1.14 5.80 1.31
C ARG A 39 -0.20 5.17 0.29
N CYS A 40 0.59 4.19 0.73
CA CYS A 40 1.25 3.29 -0.19
C CYS A 40 0.22 2.43 -0.91
N LYS A 41 0.58 2.00 -2.12
CA LYS A 41 -0.23 1.03 -2.87
C LYS A 41 -0.27 -0.30 -2.11
N GLU A 42 -1.25 -1.14 -2.44
CA GLU A 42 -1.41 -2.45 -1.81
C GLU A 42 -0.10 -3.26 -1.84
N SER A 43 0.15 -4.01 -0.76
CA SER A 43 1.36 -4.82 -0.60
C SER A 43 2.68 -4.07 -0.68
N SER A 44 2.65 -2.75 -0.46
CA SER A 44 3.83 -1.91 -0.33
C SER A 44 3.91 -1.30 1.06
N TYR A 45 5.14 -1.14 1.54
CA TYR A 45 5.43 -0.50 2.81
C TYR A 45 6.01 0.88 2.59
N LEU A 46 5.77 1.75 3.57
CA LEU A 46 6.49 3.00 3.66
C LEU A 46 7.95 2.68 3.99
N VAL A 47 8.86 3.07 3.11
CA VAL A 47 10.31 2.86 3.29
C VAL A 47 11.07 4.15 3.46
N GLY A 48 10.41 5.29 3.28
CA GLY A 48 10.99 6.60 3.50
C GLY A 48 10.01 7.72 3.23
N ILE A 49 10.51 8.95 3.32
CA ILE A 49 9.73 10.16 3.07
C ILE A 49 10.59 11.10 2.22
N ASN A 50 10.02 11.55 1.10
CA ASN A 50 10.52 12.71 0.36
C ASN A 50 9.97 13.96 1.03
N LEU A 51 10.85 14.91 1.29
CA LEU A 51 10.54 16.16 1.96
C LEU A 51 10.92 17.34 1.08
N ARG A 52 10.25 18.47 1.27
CA ARG A 52 10.80 19.78 0.87
C ARG A 52 11.07 20.58 2.13
N ILE A 53 12.31 21.02 2.28
CA ILE A 53 12.81 21.60 3.53
C ILE A 53 13.35 23.00 3.26
N GLY A 54 12.80 23.98 3.97
CA GLY A 54 13.26 25.35 4.07
C GLY A 54 13.73 25.64 5.49
N ASP A 55 13.13 26.67 6.11
CA ASP A 55 13.26 26.93 7.54
C ASP A 55 12.47 25.89 8.35
N ASP A 56 11.29 25.52 7.83
CA ASP A 56 10.44 24.41 8.27
C ASP A 56 10.28 23.37 7.15
N ILE A 57 9.57 22.27 7.43
CA ILE A 57 9.14 21.33 6.40
C ILE A 57 7.94 21.88 5.64
N ASP A 58 8.15 22.20 4.36
CA ASP A 58 7.12 22.70 3.47
C ASP A 58 6.21 21.57 2.96
N GLN A 59 6.78 20.38 2.69
CA GLN A 59 6.07 19.28 2.04
C GLN A 59 6.58 17.90 2.49
N ALA A 60 5.68 16.92 2.52
CA ALA A 60 6.01 15.50 2.62
C ALA A 60 5.32 14.65 1.53
N GLN A 61 6.01 13.60 1.11
CA GLN A 61 5.50 12.55 0.23
C GLN A 61 5.99 11.18 0.68
N ALA A 62 5.08 10.24 0.86
CA ALA A 62 5.42 8.85 1.18
C ALA A 62 6.25 8.20 0.06
N VAL A 63 7.34 7.54 0.44
CA VAL A 63 8.15 6.70 -0.47
C VAL A 63 7.86 5.25 -0.16
N CYS A 64 7.37 4.52 -1.15
CA CYS A 64 6.80 3.20 -0.98
C CYS A 64 7.58 2.15 -1.78
N SER A 65 7.74 0.97 -1.18
CA SER A 65 8.35 -0.18 -1.83
C SER A 65 7.52 -1.44 -1.62
N SER A 66 7.37 -2.21 -2.70
CA SER A 66 6.74 -3.52 -2.66
C SER A 66 7.64 -4.53 -1.95
N ILE A 67 7.02 -5.54 -1.34
CA ILE A 67 7.74 -6.65 -0.73
C ILE A 67 7.70 -7.87 -1.67
N SER A 68 8.83 -8.56 -1.84
CA SER A 68 8.91 -9.82 -2.57
C SER A 68 8.35 -10.99 -1.74
N MET A 69 8.14 -12.14 -2.40
CA MET A 69 7.67 -13.35 -1.73
C MET A 69 8.66 -13.88 -0.68
N GLU A 70 9.95 -13.56 -0.84
CA GLU A 70 11.02 -13.90 0.10
C GLU A 70 11.12 -12.90 1.27
N GLY A 71 10.22 -11.91 1.34
CA GLY A 71 10.20 -10.93 2.42
C GLY A 71 11.19 -9.79 2.26
N LYS A 72 11.72 -9.59 1.05
CA LYS A 72 12.69 -8.52 0.78
C LYS A 72 11.99 -7.32 0.18
N LEU A 73 12.37 -6.13 0.62
CA LEU A 73 11.86 -4.90 0.02
C LEU A 73 12.55 -4.71 -1.34
N GLN A 74 11.75 -4.37 -2.34
CA GLN A 74 12.27 -4.00 -3.64
C GLN A 74 12.84 -2.57 -3.59
N ASN A 75 13.36 -2.09 -4.72
CA ASN A 75 13.71 -0.68 -4.82
C ASN A 75 12.43 0.17 -4.65
N PRO A 76 12.49 1.35 -4.03
CA PRO A 76 11.33 2.22 -3.95
C PRO A 76 10.92 2.67 -5.34
N THR A 77 9.76 2.22 -5.81
CA THR A 77 9.25 2.48 -7.18
C THR A 77 7.96 3.28 -7.19
N SER A 78 7.33 3.48 -6.03
CA SER A 78 6.05 4.19 -5.94
C SER A 78 6.07 5.27 -4.87
N PHE A 79 5.26 6.29 -5.11
CA PHE A 79 5.15 7.46 -4.25
C PHE A 79 3.68 7.66 -3.89
N GLY A 80 3.42 7.85 -2.59
CA GLY A 80 2.07 8.12 -2.10
C GLY A 80 1.56 9.45 -2.64
N GLN A 81 0.25 9.51 -2.84
CA GLN A 81 -0.48 10.72 -3.20
C GLN A 81 -1.65 10.93 -2.21
N PRO A 82 -2.05 12.17 -1.93
CA PRO A 82 -1.51 13.42 -2.47
C PRO A 82 -0.15 13.82 -1.86
N LEU A 83 0.48 14.85 -2.42
CA LEU A 83 1.56 15.60 -1.75
C LEU A 83 0.99 16.37 -0.56
N LEU A 84 1.75 16.43 0.54
CA LEU A 84 1.28 16.95 1.82
C LEU A 84 2.02 18.24 2.17
N GLY A 85 1.45 19.38 1.80
CA GLY A 85 2.05 20.71 1.98
C GLY A 85 2.37 21.42 0.66
N GLY A 86 3.05 22.57 0.74
CA GLY A 86 3.32 23.47 -0.38
C GLY A 86 4.61 23.18 -1.15
N GLU A 87 4.90 23.98 -2.18
CA GLU A 87 6.08 23.79 -3.07
C GLU A 87 7.34 24.52 -2.60
N GLY A 88 7.34 25.07 -1.38
CA GLY A 88 8.49 25.76 -0.78
C GLY A 88 9.68 24.84 -0.53
N GLY A 89 10.79 25.39 -0.02
CA GLY A 89 11.96 24.61 0.35
C GLY A 89 12.66 23.88 -0.81
N SER A 90 13.69 23.09 -0.45
CA SER A 90 14.45 22.25 -1.37
C SER A 90 14.18 20.76 -1.13
N PRO A 91 14.09 19.94 -2.20
CA PRO A 91 13.80 18.52 -2.06
C PRO A 91 14.94 17.76 -1.37
N GLN A 92 14.59 16.95 -0.37
CA GLN A 92 15.47 16.03 0.33
C GLN A 92 14.73 14.71 0.59
N SER A 93 15.46 13.62 0.84
CA SER A 93 14.84 12.31 1.09
C SER A 93 15.51 11.62 2.27
N ILE A 94 14.70 11.08 3.17
CA ILE A 94 15.14 10.16 4.21
C ILE A 94 14.54 8.79 3.94
N ILE A 95 15.40 7.82 3.62
CA ILE A 95 15.01 6.45 3.26
C ILE A 95 15.64 5.50 4.28
N CYS A 96 14.84 4.56 4.80
CA CYS A 96 15.33 3.51 5.68
C CYS A 96 16.45 2.68 5.01
N PRO A 97 17.33 2.04 5.81
CA PRO A 97 18.31 1.11 5.27
C PRO A 97 17.68 0.02 4.42
N LYS A 98 18.50 -0.63 3.58
CA LYS A 98 18.09 -1.76 2.76
C LYS A 98 17.32 -2.80 3.59
N ASP A 99 16.23 -3.31 3.02
CA ASP A 99 15.35 -4.33 3.62
C ASP A 99 14.71 -3.89 4.97
N LYS A 100 14.62 -2.58 5.24
CA LYS A 100 13.89 -2.01 6.38
C LYS A 100 12.77 -1.08 5.92
N ALA A 101 11.65 -1.13 6.64
CA ALA A 101 10.51 -0.24 6.47
C ALA A 101 10.37 0.71 7.66
N VAL A 102 9.63 1.80 7.47
CA VAL A 102 9.30 2.74 8.53
C VAL A 102 8.42 2.05 9.57
N LYS A 103 8.87 2.08 10.81
CA LYS A 103 8.17 1.56 12.00
C LYS A 103 7.61 2.68 12.86
N GLY A 104 8.22 3.85 12.79
CA GLY A 104 7.85 4.98 13.63
C GLY A 104 8.42 6.30 13.15
N LEU A 105 7.91 7.38 13.73
CA LEU A 105 8.37 8.75 13.53
C LEU A 105 8.86 9.37 14.85
N HIS A 106 9.89 10.20 14.77
CA HIS A 106 10.21 11.24 15.74
C HIS A 106 9.94 12.57 15.06
N ILE A 107 9.20 13.47 15.71
CA ILE A 107 8.75 14.71 15.07
C ILE A 107 9.14 15.85 15.98
N GLU A 108 9.76 16.89 15.44
CA GLU A 108 9.97 18.15 16.14
C GLU A 108 9.22 19.24 15.39
N SER A 109 8.55 20.10 16.14
CA SER A 109 7.85 21.27 15.61
C SER A 109 8.30 22.52 16.34
N GLU A 110 8.26 23.67 15.68
CA GLU A 110 8.62 24.96 16.26
C GLU A 110 7.53 26.00 16.03
N GLY A 111 7.64 27.13 16.74
CA GLY A 111 6.76 28.29 16.62
C GLY A 111 5.79 28.46 17.80
N GLU A 112 5.44 29.71 18.10
CA GLU A 112 4.52 30.05 19.21
C GLU A 112 3.07 30.15 18.74
N GLU A 113 2.82 31.01 17.75
CA GLU A 113 1.48 31.21 17.18
C GLU A 113 1.19 30.22 16.03
N THR A 114 2.22 29.85 15.28
CA THR A 114 2.16 28.91 14.15
C THR A 114 3.10 27.75 14.44
N VAL A 115 2.55 26.64 14.93
CA VAL A 115 3.34 25.44 15.25
C VAL A 115 3.49 24.59 14.00
N ILE A 116 4.69 24.51 13.43
CA ILE A 116 4.96 23.82 12.16
C ILE A 116 5.99 22.72 12.38
N VAL A 117 5.90 21.61 11.64
CA VAL A 117 6.91 20.55 11.71
C VAL A 117 8.23 21.07 11.15
N ASN A 118 9.27 21.06 11.98
CA ASN A 118 10.62 21.45 11.61
C ASN A 118 11.48 20.22 11.25
N SER A 119 11.36 19.12 12.01
CA SER A 119 12.17 17.92 11.77
C SER A 119 11.39 16.61 11.84
N ILE A 120 11.77 15.65 10.99
CA ILE A 120 11.22 14.30 10.95
C ILE A 120 12.37 13.29 10.99
N GLY A 121 12.35 12.45 12.03
CA GLY A 121 13.18 11.27 12.17
C GLY A 121 12.42 9.98 11.91
N LEU A 122 13.08 9.01 11.26
CA LEU A 122 12.50 7.69 10.98
C LEU A 122 13.04 6.62 11.93
N TYR A 123 12.16 5.84 12.52
CA TYR A 123 12.50 4.54 13.12
C TYR A 123 12.32 3.47 12.06
N CYS A 124 13.34 2.67 11.80
CA CYS A 124 13.33 1.67 10.73
C CYS A 124 13.45 0.26 11.31
N SER A 125 12.55 -0.65 10.91
CA SER A 125 12.53 -2.04 11.37
C SER A 125 12.41 -3.03 10.21
N SER A 126 12.65 -4.31 10.48
CA SER A 126 12.32 -5.34 9.49
C SER A 126 10.79 -5.39 9.32
N PRO A 127 10.26 -5.30 8.10
CA PRO A 127 8.83 -5.39 7.86
C PRO A 127 8.25 -6.76 8.18
N THR A 128 9.06 -7.76 8.55
CA THR A 128 8.62 -9.13 8.90
C THR A 128 8.84 -9.51 10.37
N ALA A 129 9.74 -8.82 11.09
CA ALA A 129 10.08 -9.16 12.48
C ALA A 129 9.43 -8.23 13.52
N GLY A 130 8.87 -7.09 13.09
CA GLY A 130 8.08 -6.20 13.94
C GLY A 130 8.83 -5.54 15.11
N GLU A 131 10.16 -5.65 15.13
CA GLU A 131 11.03 -5.05 16.14
C GLU A 131 10.77 -3.55 16.29
N THR A 132 10.73 -3.06 17.53
CA THR A 132 10.64 -1.62 17.81
C THR A 132 12.05 -1.07 18.03
N PRO A 133 12.55 -0.18 17.16
CA PRO A 133 13.89 0.37 17.33
C PRO A 133 13.94 1.36 18.50
N GLU A 134 15.03 1.33 19.27
CA GLU A 134 15.22 2.23 20.42
C GLU A 134 15.51 3.69 20.04
N LYS A 135 16.06 3.90 18.83
CA LYS A 135 16.46 5.23 18.34
C LYS A 135 16.11 5.42 16.86
N PRO A 136 15.91 6.67 16.40
CA PRO A 136 15.72 6.93 14.99
C PRO A 136 17.00 6.59 14.20
N PHE A 137 16.82 6.10 12.98
CA PHE A 137 17.89 5.83 12.01
C PHE A 137 18.59 7.13 11.57
N GLY A 138 17.79 8.17 11.34
CA GLY A 138 18.23 9.50 10.96
C GLY A 138 17.07 10.48 11.11
N SER A 139 17.37 11.77 10.98
CA SER A 139 16.40 12.86 10.96
C SER A 139 16.79 13.88 9.90
N LEU A 140 15.80 14.49 9.26
CA LEU A 140 15.95 15.64 8.39
C LEU A 140 15.03 16.76 8.87
N GLY A 141 15.49 18.00 8.76
CA GLY A 141 14.72 19.18 9.14
C GLY A 141 15.42 20.45 8.75
N GLY A 142 14.78 21.58 9.04
CA GLY A 142 15.35 22.90 8.86
C GLY A 142 16.56 23.16 9.77
N PRO A 143 17.13 24.37 9.73
CA PRO A 143 18.26 24.74 10.55
C PRO A 143 17.97 24.51 12.04
N TYR A 144 18.80 23.71 12.73
CA TYR A 144 18.64 23.49 14.16
C TYR A 144 18.91 24.77 14.95
N ILE A 145 17.88 25.32 15.60
CA ILE A 145 18.02 26.42 16.55
C ILE A 145 18.16 25.86 17.97
N PRO A 146 19.26 26.20 18.70
CA PRO A 146 19.48 25.75 20.08
C PRO A 146 18.33 26.12 21.03
N LYS A 147 17.92 25.15 21.86
CA LYS A 147 16.79 25.25 22.82
C LYS A 147 16.90 26.39 23.84
N ASP A 148 18.10 26.90 24.08
CA ASP A 148 18.37 28.04 24.97
C ASP A 148 17.96 29.39 24.36
N ARG A 149 17.54 29.43 23.09
CA ARG A 149 17.12 30.66 22.40
C ARG A 149 15.63 30.71 22.04
N VAL A 150 14.89 29.61 22.18
CA VAL A 150 13.51 29.51 21.71
C VAL A 150 12.69 28.59 22.65
N GLU A 151 11.72 29.17 23.36
CA GLU A 151 10.77 28.43 24.24
C GLU A 151 9.72 27.60 23.46
N SER A 152 9.73 27.67 22.12
CA SER A 152 8.65 27.19 21.25
C SER A 152 8.88 25.83 20.59
N ASN A 153 10.03 25.19 20.82
CA ASN A 153 10.33 23.87 20.24
C ASN A 153 9.61 22.76 21.01
N ARG A 154 8.78 21.98 20.29
CA ARG A 154 8.03 20.85 20.82
C ARG A 154 8.53 19.57 20.17
N SER A 155 8.92 18.60 20.99
CA SER A 155 9.33 17.29 20.53
C SER A 155 8.19 16.30 20.75
N TRP A 156 7.92 15.51 19.72
CA TRP A 156 6.86 14.55 19.67
C TRP A 156 7.42 13.15 19.37
N GLY A 157 6.80 12.16 20.01
CA GLY A 157 7.12 10.76 19.80
C GLY A 157 8.11 10.17 20.81
N PRO A 158 8.53 8.91 20.57
CA PRO A 158 8.35 8.17 19.33
C PRO A 158 6.88 7.81 19.05
N GLN A 159 6.39 8.11 17.85
CA GLN A 159 5.13 7.56 17.33
C GLN A 159 5.46 6.24 16.64
N ILE A 160 5.14 5.11 17.28
CA ILE A 160 5.48 3.78 16.78
C ILE A 160 4.23 3.04 16.33
N CYS A 161 4.28 2.42 15.15
CA CYS A 161 3.25 1.49 14.72
C CYS A 161 3.13 0.31 15.70
N PRO A 162 1.93 -0.05 16.15
CA PRO A 162 1.72 -1.13 17.12
C PRO A 162 2.37 -2.47 16.75
N GLU A 163 2.44 -3.38 17.73
CA GLU A 163 2.95 -4.73 17.50
C GLU A 163 2.20 -5.44 16.35
N GLY A 164 2.94 -6.18 15.52
CA GLY A 164 2.39 -6.86 14.36
C GLY A 164 2.00 -5.93 13.19
N THR A 165 2.31 -4.64 13.28
CA THR A 165 2.09 -3.65 12.21
C THR A 165 3.35 -2.90 11.83
N VAL A 166 3.36 -2.32 10.63
CA VAL A 166 4.44 -1.48 10.08
C VAL A 166 3.80 -0.39 9.22
N ALA A 167 4.51 0.72 8.96
CA ALA A 167 3.91 1.84 8.25
C ALA A 167 3.63 1.48 6.77
N VAL A 168 2.42 1.83 6.32
CA VAL A 168 1.92 1.67 4.95
C VAL A 168 1.47 3.00 4.36
N GLY A 169 1.77 4.10 5.02
CA GLY A 169 1.43 5.45 4.59
C GLY A 169 1.64 6.46 5.70
N ILE A 170 1.31 7.70 5.38
CA ILE A 170 1.39 8.84 6.29
C ILE A 170 0.07 9.63 6.27
N THR A 171 -0.27 10.21 7.40
CA THR A 171 -1.31 11.24 7.51
C THR A 171 -0.65 12.60 7.68
N SER A 172 -1.34 13.67 7.32
CA SER A 172 -0.90 15.02 7.64
C SER A 172 -2.03 15.90 8.10
N ARG A 173 -1.65 17.01 8.73
CA ARG A 173 -2.36 18.26 8.60
C ARG A 173 -1.44 19.24 7.88
N SER A 174 -1.89 19.85 6.80
CA SER A 174 -1.02 20.71 6.01
C SER A 174 -1.80 21.76 5.22
N GLY A 175 -1.17 22.93 5.04
CA GLY A 175 -1.56 23.98 4.12
C GLY A 175 -0.38 24.36 3.23
N ILE A 176 0.16 25.56 3.43
CA ILE A 176 1.40 26.00 2.76
C ILE A 176 2.61 25.23 3.34
N TRP A 177 2.56 24.87 4.62
CA TRP A 177 3.58 24.07 5.31
C TRP A 177 2.98 22.79 5.88
N LEU A 178 3.84 21.90 6.35
CA LEU A 178 3.44 20.69 7.06
C LEU A 178 3.20 21.02 8.55
N ASP A 179 1.94 21.25 8.92
CA ASP A 179 1.57 21.56 10.31
C ASP A 179 1.74 20.34 11.22
N ALA A 180 1.33 19.15 10.77
CA ALA A 180 1.46 17.91 11.53
C ALA A 180 1.59 16.68 10.62
N ILE A 181 2.21 15.61 11.13
CA ILE A 181 2.36 14.34 10.41
C ILE A 181 2.12 13.14 11.32
N GLY A 182 1.54 12.07 10.77
CA GLY A 182 1.33 10.81 11.47
C GLY A 182 1.54 9.60 10.57
N LEU A 183 1.51 8.41 11.16
CA LEU A 183 1.61 7.16 10.44
C LEU A 183 0.26 6.48 10.23
N ILE A 184 0.14 5.82 9.08
CA ILE A 184 -0.85 4.80 8.82
C ILE A 184 -0.15 3.45 8.96
N CYS A 185 -0.62 2.62 9.88
CA CYS A 185 0.00 1.34 10.21
C CYS A 185 -0.85 0.18 9.68
N GLY A 186 -0.25 -0.61 8.80
CA GLY A 186 -0.87 -1.80 8.23
C GLY A 186 -0.29 -3.06 8.86
N PRO A 187 -0.99 -4.21 8.75
CA PRO A 187 -0.43 -5.47 9.20
C PRO A 187 0.91 -5.73 8.53
N ILE A 188 1.87 -6.24 9.30
CA ILE A 188 3.02 -6.92 8.73
C ILE A 188 2.45 -8.07 7.91
N HIS A 189 2.75 -8.11 6.61
CA HIS A 189 2.60 -9.31 5.82
C HIS A 189 3.49 -10.36 6.45
N SER A 190 2.89 -11.15 7.32
CA SER A 190 3.35 -12.50 7.57
C SER A 190 3.32 -13.18 6.21
N ILE A 191 4.47 -13.21 5.55
CA ILE A 191 4.82 -14.38 4.74
C ILE A 191 4.41 -15.54 5.64
N PRO A 192 3.54 -16.46 5.18
CA PRO A 192 3.30 -17.70 5.91
C PRO A 192 4.69 -18.16 6.35
N SER A 193 4.90 -18.26 7.67
CA SER A 193 6.23 -18.55 8.19
C SER A 193 6.81 -19.65 7.31
N LEU A 194 8.04 -19.48 6.84
CA LEU A 194 8.86 -20.62 6.44
C LEU A 194 9.03 -21.50 7.68
N GLY A 195 7.94 -22.12 8.14
CA GLY A 195 7.95 -23.29 8.98
C GLY A 195 8.45 -24.34 8.04
N GLU A 196 9.78 -24.48 8.08
CA GLU A 196 10.58 -25.36 7.24
C GLU A 196 10.20 -25.28 5.76
N ALA A 197 11.10 -24.70 4.97
CA ALA A 197 11.28 -25.19 3.61
C ALA A 197 11.65 -26.69 3.71
N GLY A 198 10.64 -27.54 3.87
CA GLY A 198 10.68 -28.89 3.38
C GLY A 198 11.11 -28.82 1.91
N PRO A 199 11.77 -29.86 1.40
CA PRO A 199 12.21 -29.87 0.01
C PRO A 199 11.03 -29.48 -0.89
N ARG A 200 11.28 -28.67 -1.93
CA ARG A 200 10.29 -28.35 -2.98
C ARG A 200 9.74 -29.65 -3.55
N THR A 201 8.70 -30.13 -2.90
CA THR A 201 7.86 -31.26 -3.20
C THR A 201 6.53 -30.72 -2.70
N GLU A 202 5.64 -30.23 -3.55
CA GLU A 202 5.21 -30.88 -4.77
C GLU A 202 4.86 -29.88 -5.88
N ASN A 203 5.05 -30.35 -7.11
CA ASN A 203 4.26 -29.98 -8.27
C ASN A 203 2.78 -30.34 -8.03
N ASN A 204 2.14 -29.74 -7.02
CA ASN A 204 0.76 -30.06 -6.68
C ASN A 204 -0.17 -29.34 -7.67
N CYS A 205 -0.30 -29.94 -8.86
CA CYS A 205 -1.15 -29.47 -9.95
C CYS A 205 -2.61 -29.90 -9.76
N SER A 206 -3.12 -29.89 -8.51
CA SER A 206 -4.49 -30.33 -8.17
C SER A 206 -5.58 -29.59 -8.95
N TYR A 207 -5.29 -28.39 -9.44
CA TYR A 207 -6.22 -27.56 -10.22
C TYR A 207 -5.80 -27.40 -11.68
N GLY A 208 -4.90 -28.27 -12.17
CA GLY A 208 -4.40 -28.28 -13.54
C GLY A 208 -3.06 -27.55 -13.73
N PRO A 209 -2.62 -27.33 -14.99
CA PRO A 209 -1.30 -26.79 -15.30
C PRO A 209 -1.11 -25.33 -14.88
N ASP A 210 -2.19 -24.58 -14.65
CA ASP A 210 -2.13 -23.20 -14.19
C ASP A 210 -2.22 -23.08 -12.66
N THR A 211 -2.02 -24.19 -11.92
CA THR A 211 -2.15 -24.17 -10.45
C THR A 211 -1.16 -23.17 -9.85
N CYS A 212 -1.66 -22.24 -9.05
CA CYS A 212 -0.82 -21.26 -8.39
C CYS A 212 -0.01 -21.87 -7.24
N VAL A 213 1.19 -21.34 -7.04
CA VAL A 213 1.97 -21.64 -5.82
C VAL A 213 1.17 -21.25 -4.57
N GLN A 214 1.39 -21.96 -3.47
CA GLN A 214 0.67 -21.72 -2.22
C GLN A 214 0.74 -20.23 -1.82
N GLY A 215 -0.42 -19.65 -1.51
CA GLY A 215 -0.56 -18.22 -1.18
C GLY A 215 -1.00 -17.34 -2.35
N PHE A 216 -1.02 -17.87 -3.57
CA PHE A 216 -1.52 -17.20 -4.77
C PHE A 216 -2.81 -17.84 -5.27
N VAL A 217 -3.59 -17.06 -6.01
CA VAL A 217 -4.86 -17.47 -6.62
C VAL A 217 -4.94 -16.91 -8.04
N TRP A 218 -5.78 -17.52 -8.89
CA TRP A 218 -6.05 -16.96 -10.21
C TRP A 218 -6.65 -15.56 -10.09
N ARG A 219 -6.18 -14.63 -10.93
CA ARG A 219 -6.64 -13.25 -10.97
C ARG A 219 -8.11 -13.14 -11.38
N GLU A 220 -8.57 -14.02 -12.27
CA GLU A 220 -9.97 -14.04 -12.74
C GLU A 220 -10.41 -12.73 -13.41
N ALA A 221 -9.51 -12.05 -14.14
CA ALA A 221 -9.89 -10.88 -14.95
C ALA A 221 -10.90 -11.24 -16.04
N GLY A 222 -10.84 -12.47 -16.53
CA GLY A 222 -11.85 -13.13 -17.36
C GLY A 222 -11.89 -14.62 -17.04
N SER A 223 -12.78 -15.36 -17.71
CA SER A 223 -12.98 -16.80 -17.42
C SER A 223 -11.76 -17.67 -17.70
N ASN A 224 -10.83 -17.23 -18.55
CA ASN A 224 -9.60 -17.95 -18.90
C ASN A 224 -8.35 -17.30 -18.31
N ASP A 225 -8.49 -16.31 -17.42
CA ASP A 225 -7.36 -15.60 -16.84
C ASP A 225 -6.89 -16.29 -15.56
N HIS A 226 -5.95 -17.22 -15.74
CA HIS A 226 -5.32 -17.96 -14.65
C HIS A 226 -3.97 -17.37 -14.21
N VAL A 227 -3.70 -16.11 -14.53
CA VAL A 227 -2.50 -15.42 -14.01
C VAL A 227 -2.55 -15.42 -12.48
N CYS A 228 -1.52 -16.00 -11.87
CA CYS A 228 -1.43 -16.12 -10.43
C CYS A 228 -1.07 -14.78 -9.78
N VAL A 229 -1.95 -14.32 -8.90
CA VAL A 229 -1.86 -13.06 -8.16
C VAL A 229 -2.19 -13.29 -6.69
N THR A 230 -2.05 -12.25 -5.87
CA THR A 230 -2.48 -12.34 -4.46
C THR A 230 -4.01 -12.36 -4.36
N PRO A 231 -4.58 -12.91 -3.27
CA PRO A 231 -6.03 -12.85 -3.04
C PRO A 231 -6.62 -11.43 -3.14
N GLN A 232 -5.88 -10.41 -2.71
CA GLN A 232 -6.30 -9.02 -2.76
C GLN A 232 -6.43 -8.51 -4.21
N VAL A 233 -5.47 -8.83 -5.08
CA VAL A 233 -5.53 -8.45 -6.50
C VAL A 233 -6.69 -9.16 -7.21
N ARG A 234 -7.01 -10.41 -6.82
CA ARG A 234 -8.21 -11.10 -7.32
C ARG A 234 -9.50 -10.40 -6.87
N ASP A 235 -9.57 -9.92 -5.63
CA ASP A 235 -10.73 -9.17 -5.13
C ASP A 235 -10.88 -7.80 -5.80
N GLN A 236 -9.79 -7.06 -6.00
CA GLN A 236 -9.76 -5.84 -6.79
C GLN A 236 -10.22 -6.10 -8.23
N THR A 237 -9.71 -7.16 -8.86
CA THR A 237 -10.11 -7.58 -10.21
C THR A 237 -11.61 -7.88 -10.31
N ARG A 238 -12.18 -8.53 -9.29
CA ARG A 238 -13.62 -8.79 -9.18
C ARG A 238 -14.41 -7.48 -9.06
N ALA A 239 -13.93 -6.53 -8.27
CA ALA A 239 -14.55 -5.22 -8.14
C ALA A 239 -14.51 -4.42 -9.46
N ASP A 240 -13.38 -4.47 -10.18
CA ASP A 240 -13.24 -3.84 -11.48
C ASP A 240 -14.19 -4.44 -12.52
N ASN A 241 -14.29 -5.77 -12.55
CA ASN A 241 -15.25 -6.48 -13.41
C ASN A 241 -16.70 -6.06 -13.08
N ALA A 242 -17.04 -5.89 -11.79
CA ALA A 242 -18.36 -5.43 -11.37
C ALA A 242 -18.66 -3.98 -11.77
N GLN A 243 -17.63 -3.12 -11.85
CA GLN A 243 -17.75 -1.70 -12.23
C GLN A 243 -17.57 -1.45 -13.73
N ALA A 244 -17.30 -2.49 -14.53
CA ALA A 244 -16.94 -2.36 -15.95
C ALA A 244 -17.95 -1.51 -16.76
N ASN A 245 -19.25 -1.70 -16.53
CA ASN A 245 -20.30 -0.95 -17.22
C ASN A 245 -20.41 0.50 -16.73
N ALA A 246 -20.17 0.77 -15.45
CA ALA A 246 -20.26 2.11 -14.87
C ALA A 246 -19.14 3.04 -15.34
N ARG A 247 -17.99 2.48 -15.73
CA ARG A 247 -16.79 3.20 -16.17
C ARG A 247 -16.67 3.32 -17.70
N ARG A 248 -17.64 2.76 -18.42
CA ARG A 248 -17.72 2.79 -19.89
C ARG A 248 -18.61 3.95 -20.34
N SER A 249 -18.25 4.58 -21.46
CA SER A 249 -19.09 5.60 -22.09
C SER A 249 -20.44 4.99 -22.49
N PRO A 250 -21.58 5.54 -22.03
CA PRO A 250 -22.90 5.00 -22.36
C PRO A 250 -23.23 5.07 -23.85
N ASN A 251 -22.57 5.97 -24.59
CA ASN A 251 -22.76 6.15 -26.03
C ASN A 251 -21.60 5.57 -26.87
N GLY A 252 -20.67 4.83 -26.24
CA GLY A 252 -19.42 4.43 -26.87
C GLY A 252 -18.52 5.63 -27.19
N GLY A 253 -17.60 5.46 -28.13
CA GLY A 253 -16.69 6.53 -28.56
C GLY A 253 -15.69 6.08 -29.63
N LEU A 254 -14.53 6.75 -29.69
CA LEU A 254 -13.50 6.56 -30.71
C LEU A 254 -13.01 5.10 -30.84
N TYR A 255 -13.12 4.32 -29.76
CA TYR A 255 -12.68 2.93 -29.68
C TYR A 255 -13.86 1.93 -29.68
N GLY A 256 -15.02 2.35 -30.18
CA GLY A 256 -16.22 1.53 -30.26
C GLY A 256 -17.03 1.50 -28.96
N PRO A 257 -17.89 0.49 -28.77
CA PRO A 257 -18.82 0.43 -27.63
C PRO A 257 -18.11 0.31 -26.28
N ASP A 258 -16.89 -0.23 -26.25
CA ASP A 258 -16.12 -0.42 -25.02
C ASP A 258 -15.32 0.81 -24.59
N THR A 259 -15.50 1.96 -25.26
CA THR A 259 -14.76 3.19 -24.96
C THR A 259 -14.94 3.59 -23.49
N CYS A 260 -13.84 3.76 -22.76
CA CYS A 260 -13.87 4.18 -21.36
C CYS A 260 -14.22 5.67 -21.19
N LEU A 261 -14.81 6.02 -20.05
CA LEU A 261 -14.97 7.41 -19.63
C LEU A 261 -13.60 8.07 -19.41
N SER A 262 -13.56 9.41 -19.48
CA SER A 262 -12.34 10.17 -19.19
C SER A 262 -11.79 9.82 -17.80
N GLY A 263 -10.47 9.61 -17.72
CA GLY A 263 -9.79 9.14 -16.49
C GLY A 263 -9.66 7.62 -16.36
N TYR A 264 -10.30 6.84 -17.24
CA TYR A 264 -10.20 5.38 -17.28
C TYR A 264 -9.59 4.90 -18.59
N VAL A 265 -8.95 3.74 -18.53
CA VAL A 265 -8.35 3.03 -19.66
C VAL A 265 -8.73 1.55 -19.62
N TRP A 266 -8.60 0.83 -20.74
CA TRP A 266 -8.73 -0.63 -20.72
C TRP A 266 -7.63 -1.24 -19.85
N ARG A 267 -8.01 -2.19 -19.00
CA ARG A 267 -7.08 -2.91 -18.12
C ARG A 267 -6.06 -3.73 -18.91
N GLU A 268 -6.48 -4.31 -20.04
CA GLU A 268 -5.62 -5.08 -20.94
C GLU A 268 -4.85 -6.21 -20.24
N ALA A 269 -5.49 -6.89 -19.28
CA ALA A 269 -4.90 -8.01 -18.56
C ALA A 269 -4.55 -9.19 -19.50
N PHE A 270 -5.30 -9.34 -20.59
CA PHE A 270 -5.08 -10.28 -21.68
C PHE A 270 -5.72 -9.72 -22.97
N PRO A 271 -5.42 -10.27 -24.16
CA PRO A 271 -6.05 -9.82 -25.41
C PRO A 271 -7.58 -9.88 -25.34
N GLY A 272 -8.24 -8.73 -25.52
CA GLY A 272 -9.70 -8.60 -25.43
C GLY A 272 -10.24 -8.17 -24.07
N ASP A 273 -9.38 -7.95 -23.07
CA ASP A 273 -9.79 -7.38 -21.78
C ASP A 273 -10.00 -5.85 -21.87
N HIS A 274 -11.23 -5.45 -22.18
CA HIS A 274 -11.65 -4.05 -22.26
C HIS A 274 -12.41 -3.57 -21.01
N VAL A 275 -12.13 -4.16 -19.84
CA VAL A 275 -12.66 -3.63 -18.57
C VAL A 275 -12.01 -2.28 -18.29
N CYS A 276 -12.84 -1.25 -18.07
CA CYS A 276 -12.37 0.10 -17.79
C CYS A 276 -11.89 0.23 -16.33
N VAL A 277 -10.62 0.57 -16.16
CA VAL A 277 -9.93 0.73 -14.87
C VAL A 277 -9.07 1.98 -14.88
N THR A 278 -8.44 2.33 -13.77
CA THR A 278 -7.51 3.48 -13.75
C THR A 278 -6.20 3.11 -14.48
N PRO A 279 -5.41 4.11 -14.93
CA PRO A 279 -4.10 3.86 -15.52
C PRO A 279 -3.19 3.01 -14.63
N GLU A 280 -3.26 3.18 -13.31
CA GLU A 280 -2.48 2.43 -12.34
C GLU A 280 -2.85 0.95 -12.33
N THR A 281 -4.14 0.62 -12.37
CA THR A 281 -4.61 -0.77 -12.45
C THR A 281 -4.20 -1.45 -13.76
N ARG A 282 -4.18 -0.71 -14.88
CA ARG A 282 -3.63 -1.23 -16.15
C ARG A 282 -2.14 -1.57 -16.01
N THR A 283 -1.36 -0.70 -15.36
CA THR A 283 0.05 -0.98 -15.07
C THR A 283 0.22 -2.22 -14.19
N GLN A 284 -0.58 -2.34 -13.13
CA GLN A 284 -0.55 -3.51 -12.23
C GLN A 284 -0.88 -4.82 -12.97
N ALA A 285 -1.90 -4.82 -13.83
CA ALA A 285 -2.26 -6.01 -14.62
C ALA A 285 -1.13 -6.44 -15.57
N ALA A 286 -0.39 -5.48 -16.14
CA ALA A 286 0.79 -5.76 -16.95
C ALA A 286 1.94 -6.34 -16.10
N GLU A 287 2.20 -5.80 -14.92
CA GLU A 287 3.20 -6.32 -13.97
C GLU A 287 2.88 -7.76 -13.55
N ASP A 288 1.62 -8.06 -13.23
CA ASP A 288 1.17 -9.41 -12.89
C ASP A 288 1.46 -10.41 -14.00
N ASN A 289 1.25 -10.02 -15.27
CA ASN A 289 1.58 -10.86 -16.41
C ASN A 289 3.09 -11.16 -16.49
N THR A 290 3.96 -10.20 -16.13
CA THR A 290 5.43 -10.45 -16.09
C THR A 290 5.82 -11.42 -14.99
N HIS A 291 5.08 -11.45 -13.88
CA HIS A 291 5.32 -12.34 -12.74
C HIS A 291 4.57 -13.68 -12.81
N ALA A 292 3.62 -13.83 -13.74
CA ALA A 292 2.75 -15.01 -13.85
C ALA A 292 3.52 -16.32 -13.77
N SER A 293 4.62 -16.41 -14.53
CA SER A 293 5.45 -17.60 -14.55
C SER A 293 6.06 -17.89 -13.17
N ALA A 294 6.55 -16.90 -12.42
CA ALA A 294 7.19 -17.12 -11.13
C ALA A 294 6.22 -17.63 -10.04
N ARG A 295 4.92 -17.49 -10.28
CA ARG A 295 3.83 -17.82 -9.34
C ARG A 295 3.04 -19.07 -9.75
N ASP A 296 3.43 -19.71 -10.84
CA ASP A 296 2.89 -20.98 -11.32
C ASP A 296 3.63 -22.16 -10.65
N ALA A 297 2.87 -23.06 -10.01
CA ALA A 297 3.40 -24.22 -9.31
C ALA A 297 3.84 -25.35 -10.25
N CYS A 298 3.41 -25.35 -11.51
CA CYS A 298 3.48 -26.49 -12.43
C CYS A 298 4.38 -26.26 -13.65
N LYS A 299 5.18 -25.17 -13.64
CA LYS A 299 6.13 -24.82 -14.70
C LYS A 299 6.87 -26.02 -15.30
N GLY A 300 6.58 -26.30 -16.56
CA GLY A 300 7.29 -27.31 -17.36
C GLY A 300 6.67 -28.72 -17.36
N THR A 301 5.51 -28.92 -16.71
CA THR A 301 4.81 -30.21 -16.75
C THR A 301 3.77 -30.22 -17.87
N VAL A 302 4.14 -30.70 -19.06
CA VAL A 302 3.15 -31.07 -20.07
C VAL A 302 2.39 -32.28 -19.55
N VAL A 303 1.20 -32.07 -18.99
CA VAL A 303 0.27 -33.16 -18.70
C VAL A 303 -0.26 -33.63 -20.06
N ARG A 304 0.27 -34.75 -20.54
CA ARG A 304 -0.26 -35.48 -21.70
C ARG A 304 -1.56 -36.19 -21.34
#